data_AF-A0A1B5KXR2-F1
#
_entry.id   AF-A0A1B5KXR2-F1
#
_cell.length_a   1.000
_cell.length_b   1.000
_cell.length_c   1.000
_cell.angle_alpha   90.00
_cell.angle_beta   90.00
_cell.angle_gamma   90.00
#
_symmetry.space_group_name_H-M   'P 1'
#
loop_
_entity.id
_entity.type
_entity.pdbx_description
1 polymer ?
#
loop_
_entity_poly.entity_id
_entity_poly.type
_entity_poly.pdbx_seq_one_letter_code
_entity_poly.pdbx_strand_id
1 'polypeptide(L)'
;MVALRTPLCLAALLALAATGHSKRRFVIPGAGLPSPVDIGLTSKELYSMDMPDLTSGALAEGLKKSRPRCGPSNHSYADTRDILACYHYLDRLGNRTCKATENMAVVPFCYAGSAQISGQALDSRGSFSYW
;
A
#
# COMPACT_ATOMS: atom_id res chain seq x y z
N MET A 1 -46.18 -53.75 -15.20
CA MET A 1 -45.73 -52.85 -14.10
C MET A 1 -44.55 -53.53 -13.40
N VAL A 2 -43.63 -52.75 -12.80
CA VAL A 2 -42.32 -53.13 -12.21
C VAL A 2 -41.17 -53.04 -13.22
N ALA A 3 -40.03 -52.40 -12.98
CA ALA A 3 -39.63 -51.26 -12.17
C ALA A 3 -38.26 -50.84 -12.73
N LEU A 4 -38.09 -49.55 -13.03
CA LEU A 4 -36.85 -48.96 -13.50
C LEU A 4 -35.79 -49.04 -12.38
N ARG A 5 -34.61 -49.62 -12.66
CA ARG A 5 -33.45 -49.58 -11.75
C ARG A 5 -32.17 -49.26 -12.51
N THR A 6 -31.96 -47.97 -12.79
CA THR A 6 -30.62 -47.35 -12.68
C THR A 6 -30.24 -47.33 -11.18
N PRO A 7 -28.97 -47.50 -10.76
CA PRO A 7 -27.92 -46.50 -11.01
C PRO A 7 -26.44 -47.00 -10.94
N LEU A 8 -25.49 -46.21 -11.43
CA LEU A 8 -24.30 -45.75 -10.68
C LEU A 8 -23.44 -44.89 -11.62
N CYS A 9 -23.79 -43.62 -11.75
CA CYS A 9 -22.84 -42.63 -12.24
C CYS A 9 -21.78 -42.41 -11.14
N LEU A 10 -20.61 -43.04 -11.28
CA LEU A 10 -19.41 -42.59 -10.56
C LEU A 10 -18.96 -41.26 -11.17
N ALA A 11 -19.52 -40.15 -10.69
CA ALA A 11 -18.95 -38.84 -10.93
C ALA A 11 -17.77 -38.65 -9.97
N ALA A 12 -16.55 -38.84 -10.47
CA ALA A 12 -15.33 -38.48 -9.77
C ALA A 12 -15.30 -36.95 -9.57
N LEU A 13 -15.53 -36.52 -8.33
CA LEU A 13 -15.35 -35.13 -7.90
C LEU A 13 -13.84 -34.81 -7.88
N LEU A 14 -13.33 -34.27 -8.97
CA LEU A 14 -12.04 -33.58 -8.99
C LEU A 14 -12.19 -32.27 -8.23
N ALA A 15 -11.86 -32.27 -6.94
CA ALA A 15 -11.66 -31.05 -6.18
C ALA A 15 -10.40 -30.35 -6.70
N LEU A 16 -10.56 -29.41 -7.64
CA LEU A 16 -9.53 -28.42 -7.95
C LEU A 16 -9.35 -27.53 -6.72
N ALA A 17 -8.36 -27.86 -5.88
CA ALA A 17 -7.83 -26.93 -4.91
C ALA A 17 -7.21 -25.76 -5.68
N ALA A 18 -7.98 -24.69 -5.89
CA ALA A 18 -7.45 -23.42 -6.35
C ALA A 18 -6.50 -22.90 -5.27
N THR A 19 -5.21 -23.19 -5.43
CA THR A 19 -4.16 -22.52 -4.66
C THR A 19 -4.17 -21.07 -5.12
N GLY A 20 -4.94 -20.24 -4.40
CA GLY A 20 -4.95 -18.80 -4.59
C GLY A 20 -3.52 -18.31 -4.47
N HIS A 21 -2.90 -17.98 -5.61
CA HIS A 21 -1.61 -17.34 -5.66
C HIS A 21 -1.80 -15.94 -5.08
N SER A 22 -1.74 -15.82 -3.75
CA SER A 22 -1.74 -14.52 -3.08
C SER A 22 -0.52 -13.79 -3.60
N LYS A 23 -0.74 -12.88 -4.56
CA LYS A 23 0.29 -11.99 -5.10
C LYS A 23 1.01 -11.40 -3.89
N ARG A 24 2.23 -11.87 -3.63
CA ARG A 24 2.95 -11.46 -2.43
C ARG A 24 3.22 -9.98 -2.58
N ARG A 25 2.56 -9.16 -1.76
CA ARG A 25 2.68 -7.71 -1.80
C ARG A 25 3.83 -7.29 -0.90
N PHE A 26 4.64 -6.39 -1.42
CA PHE A 26 5.83 -5.90 -0.75
C PHE A 26 5.80 -4.39 -0.71
N VAL A 27 6.33 -3.86 0.38
CA VAL A 27 6.63 -2.45 0.53
C VAL A 27 8.07 -2.24 0.11
N ILE A 28 8.28 -1.38 -0.89
CA ILE A 28 9.58 -1.05 -1.46
C ILE A 28 9.87 0.42 -1.12
N PRO A 29 10.88 0.70 -0.29
CA PRO A 29 11.30 2.05 0.02
C PRO A 29 11.74 2.85 -1.22
N GLY A 30 11.58 4.17 -1.14
CA GLY A 30 12.26 5.11 -2.01
C GLY A 30 13.78 5.05 -1.84
N ALA A 31 14.50 5.58 -2.84
CA ALA A 31 15.96 5.59 -2.82
C ALA A 31 16.51 6.29 -1.57
N GLY A 32 17.46 5.66 -0.89
CA GLY A 32 18.11 6.18 0.32
C GLY A 32 17.33 5.98 1.61
N LEU A 33 16.12 5.40 1.57
CA LEU A 33 15.36 5.04 2.77
C LEU A 33 15.62 3.56 3.14
N PRO A 34 15.59 3.20 4.43
CA PRO A 34 15.89 1.84 4.90
C PRO A 34 14.81 0.85 4.46
N SER A 35 15.16 -0.41 4.23
CA SER A 35 14.14 -1.45 4.00
C SER A 35 13.26 -1.67 5.24
N PRO A 36 12.06 -2.24 5.09
CA PRO A 36 11.27 -2.67 6.24
C PRO A 36 12.07 -3.56 7.20
N VAL A 37 12.92 -4.44 6.67
CA VAL A 37 13.76 -5.35 7.47
C VAL A 37 14.79 -4.57 8.28
N ASP A 38 15.39 -3.51 7.71
CA ASP A 38 16.37 -2.67 8.39
C ASP A 38 15.78 -1.91 9.59
N ILE A 39 14.47 -1.70 9.61
CA ILE A 39 13.72 -1.09 10.72
C ILE A 39 12.97 -2.12 11.58
N GLY A 40 13.28 -3.41 11.45
CA GLY A 40 12.73 -4.48 12.27
C GLY A 40 11.27 -4.85 11.94
N LEU A 41 10.84 -4.65 10.70
CA LEU A 41 9.49 -4.92 10.22
C LEU A 41 9.49 -5.83 8.98
N THR A 42 8.35 -6.43 8.70
CA THR A 42 8.07 -7.14 7.46
C THR A 42 6.98 -6.45 6.67
N SER A 43 6.95 -6.63 5.34
CA SER A 43 5.82 -6.13 4.54
C SER A 43 4.49 -6.72 5.00
N LYS A 44 4.46 -7.98 5.47
CA LYS A 44 3.24 -8.60 5.98
C LYS A 44 2.69 -7.84 7.19
N GLU A 45 3.54 -7.47 8.13
CA GLU A 45 3.14 -6.69 9.31
C GLU A 45 2.60 -5.32 8.89
N LEU A 46 3.29 -4.61 8.00
CA LEU A 46 2.84 -3.31 7.48
C LEU A 46 1.44 -3.37 6.84
N TYR A 47 1.11 -4.46 6.14
CA TYR A 47 -0.23 -4.68 5.58
C TYR A 47 -1.29 -5.10 6.60
N SER A 48 -0.89 -5.46 7.81
CA SER A 48 -1.77 -5.96 8.87
C SER A 48 -2.01 -4.95 9.99
N MET A 49 -1.40 -3.76 9.91
CA MET A 49 -1.59 -2.70 10.89
C MET A 49 -2.97 -2.06 10.74
N ASP A 50 -3.48 -1.53 11.86
CA ASP A 50 -4.77 -0.86 11.90
C ASP A 50 -4.74 0.48 11.18
N MET A 51 -5.90 0.89 10.66
CA MET A 51 -6.10 2.18 10.02
C MET A 51 -5.73 3.32 10.99
N PRO A 52 -4.92 4.32 10.57
CA PRO A 52 -4.54 5.42 11.44
C PRO A 52 -5.75 6.27 11.84
N ASP A 53 -5.72 6.84 13.05
CA ASP A 53 -6.74 7.80 13.46
C ASP A 53 -6.72 9.03 12.54
N LEU A 54 -7.84 9.27 11.85
CA LEU A 54 -8.03 10.40 10.95
C LEU A 54 -8.75 11.58 11.61
N THR A 55 -9.10 11.46 12.89
CA THR A 55 -9.86 12.48 13.63
C THR A 55 -8.97 13.42 14.42
N SER A 56 -7.76 13.00 14.78
CA SER A 56 -6.81 13.77 15.58
C SER A 56 -5.36 13.61 15.11
N GLY A 57 -4.47 14.50 15.54
CA GLY A 57 -3.04 14.45 15.23
C GLY A 57 -2.62 15.05 13.88
N ALA A 58 -1.33 14.90 13.54
CA ALA A 58 -0.72 15.54 12.36
C ALA A 58 -1.34 15.09 11.03
N LEU A 59 -1.73 13.81 10.92
CA LEU A 59 -2.39 13.27 9.74
C LEU A 59 -3.76 13.92 9.53
N ALA A 60 -4.58 14.03 10.59
CA ALA A 60 -5.89 14.69 10.53
C ALA A 60 -5.76 16.16 10.11
N GLU A 61 -4.79 16.89 10.67
CA GLU A 61 -4.53 18.29 10.28
C GLU A 61 -4.04 18.41 8.83
N GLY A 62 -3.18 17.49 8.39
CA GLY A 62 -2.74 17.41 6.99
C GLY A 62 -3.90 17.19 6.03
N LEU A 63 -4.82 16.28 6.35
CA LEU A 63 -6.00 15.98 5.54
C LEU A 63 -6.98 17.15 5.45
N LYS A 64 -7.16 17.91 6.55
CA LYS A 64 -7.96 19.15 6.53
C LYS A 64 -7.39 20.18 5.55
N LYS A 65 -6.06 20.27 5.45
CA LYS A 65 -5.36 21.19 4.55
C LYS A 65 -5.33 20.70 3.10
N SER A 66 -5.28 19.39 2.86
CA SER A 66 -4.94 18.82 1.55
C SER A 66 -6.01 18.95 0.48
N ARG A 67 -7.24 19.41 0.80
CA ARG A 67 -8.37 19.57 -0.15
C ARG A 67 -8.41 18.43 -1.19
N PRO A 68 -8.60 17.17 -0.76
CA PRO A 68 -8.49 16.02 -1.64
C PRO A 68 -9.43 16.17 -2.84
N ARG A 69 -8.92 15.85 -4.03
CA ARG A 69 -9.68 15.85 -5.28
C ARG A 69 -9.66 14.45 -5.88
N CYS A 70 -10.81 14.03 -6.41
CA CYS A 70 -10.88 12.85 -7.27
C CYS A 70 -10.04 13.09 -8.53
N GLY A 71 -9.20 12.13 -8.89
CA GLY A 71 -8.39 12.23 -10.10
C GLY A 71 -9.23 12.01 -11.37
N PRO A 72 -8.75 12.49 -12.53
CA PRO A 72 -9.51 12.48 -13.78
C PRO A 72 -9.62 11.10 -14.45
N SER A 73 -8.91 10.07 -13.94
CA SER A 73 -8.91 8.73 -14.53
C SER A 73 -8.66 7.65 -13.49
N ASN A 74 -8.91 6.38 -13.86
CA ASN A 74 -8.64 5.22 -13.00
C ASN A 74 -7.16 5.09 -12.60
N HIS A 75 -6.23 5.65 -13.39
CA HIS A 75 -4.80 5.65 -13.06
C HIS A 75 -4.44 6.59 -11.90
N SER A 76 -5.38 7.44 -11.47
CA SER A 76 -5.21 8.32 -10.30
C SER A 76 -5.59 7.65 -8.98
N TYR A 77 -6.05 6.39 -9.03
CA TYR A 77 -6.46 5.62 -7.85
C TYR A 77 -5.52 4.43 -7.65
N ALA A 78 -5.28 4.09 -6.39
CA ALA A 78 -4.54 2.91 -5.98
C ALA A 78 -5.35 2.12 -4.94
N ASP A 79 -5.01 0.85 -4.74
CA ASP A 79 -5.60 0.02 -3.69
C ASP A 79 -5.31 0.66 -2.32
N THR A 80 -6.36 0.92 -1.53
CA THR A 80 -6.24 1.57 -0.22
C THR A 80 -5.28 0.82 0.71
N ARG A 81 -5.23 -0.51 0.66
CA ARG A 81 -4.32 -1.31 1.49
C ARG A 81 -2.86 -1.09 1.11
N ASP A 82 -2.59 -0.83 -0.16
CA ASP A 82 -1.24 -0.51 -0.64
C ASP A 82 -0.81 0.88 -0.15
N ILE A 83 -1.72 1.86 -0.20
CA ILE A 83 -1.48 3.20 0.37
C ILE A 83 -1.20 3.10 1.88
N LEU A 84 -2.04 2.37 2.62
CA LEU A 84 -1.88 2.18 4.06
C LEU A 84 -0.56 1.48 4.42
N ALA A 85 -0.16 0.44 3.68
CA ALA A 85 1.11 -0.23 3.93
C ALA A 85 2.32 0.71 3.74
N CYS A 86 2.26 1.60 2.74
CA CYS A 86 3.27 2.64 2.58
C CYS A 86 3.22 3.69 3.70
N TYR A 87 2.03 4.12 4.12
CA TYR A 87 1.87 5.02 5.26
C TYR A 87 2.50 4.42 6.53
N HIS A 88 2.18 3.18 6.88
CA HIS A 88 2.75 2.51 8.05
C HIS A 88 4.26 2.40 8.00
N TYR A 89 4.83 2.19 6.81
CA TYR A 89 6.28 2.16 6.65
C TYR A 89 6.90 3.53 6.93
N LEU A 90 6.35 4.59 6.31
CA LEU A 90 6.85 5.95 6.48
C LEU A 90 6.69 6.46 7.91
N ASP A 91 5.57 6.16 8.55
CA ASP A 91 5.29 6.47 9.96
C ASP A 91 6.30 5.80 10.91
N ARG A 92 6.73 4.57 10.60
CA ARG A 92 7.73 3.83 11.37
C ARG A 92 9.17 4.30 11.16
N LEU A 93 9.42 5.19 10.21
CA LEU A 93 10.73 5.85 10.09
C LEU A 93 10.98 6.85 11.21
N GLY A 94 9.92 7.34 11.86
CA GLY A 94 9.97 8.39 12.88
C GLY A 94 10.70 9.63 12.38
N ASN A 95 11.61 10.18 13.20
CA ASN A 95 12.34 11.43 12.90
C ASN A 95 13.36 11.34 11.75
N ARG A 96 13.31 10.31 10.91
CA ARG A 96 14.21 10.18 9.76
C ARG A 96 13.76 11.09 8.63
N THR A 97 14.69 11.87 8.11
CA THR A 97 14.41 12.84 7.07
C THR A 97 14.11 12.17 5.72
N CYS A 98 12.96 12.49 5.15
CA CYS A 98 12.64 12.31 3.75
C CYS A 98 13.02 13.59 2.99
N LYS A 99 13.85 13.47 1.94
CA LYS A 99 14.29 14.60 1.12
C LYS A 99 13.48 14.68 -0.17
N ALA A 100 12.75 15.77 -0.37
CA ALA A 100 12.28 16.16 -1.68
C ALA A 100 13.39 16.99 -2.36
N THR A 101 13.85 16.54 -3.53
CA THR A 101 15.02 17.13 -4.18
C THR A 101 14.70 18.48 -4.82
N GLU A 102 15.76 19.16 -5.26
CA GLU A 102 15.71 20.43 -5.98
C GLU A 102 14.87 20.34 -7.27
N ASN A 103 14.60 21.51 -7.85
CA ASN A 103 13.87 21.67 -9.11
C ASN A 103 12.46 21.10 -9.09
N MET A 104 11.82 21.05 -7.91
CA MET A 104 10.45 20.54 -7.73
C MET A 104 10.28 19.13 -8.32
N ALA A 105 11.33 18.31 -8.30
CA ALA A 105 11.22 16.94 -8.76
C ALA A 105 10.30 16.12 -7.84
N VAL A 106 9.48 15.26 -8.41
CA VAL A 106 8.65 14.31 -7.67
C VAL A 106 9.56 13.15 -7.25
N VAL A 107 9.79 13.00 -5.95
CA VAL A 107 10.66 11.97 -5.37
C VAL A 107 9.81 10.88 -4.73
N PRO A 108 9.88 9.63 -5.22
CA PRO A 108 9.20 8.51 -4.59
C PRO A 108 9.79 8.18 -3.22
N PHE A 109 8.95 8.10 -2.19
CA PHE A 109 9.33 7.69 -0.83
C PHE A 109 8.91 6.26 -0.51
N CYS A 110 7.84 5.76 -1.12
CA CYS A 110 7.42 4.38 -0.96
C CYS A 110 6.63 3.89 -2.18
N TYR A 111 6.80 2.62 -2.52
CA TYR A 111 5.98 1.86 -3.44
C TYR A 111 5.37 0.65 -2.73
N ALA A 112 4.11 0.34 -3.03
CA ALA A 112 3.45 -0.88 -2.60
C ALA A 112 2.40 -1.24 -3.64
N GLY A 113 2.52 -2.39 -4.30
CA GLY A 113 1.56 -2.81 -5.33
C GLY A 113 1.23 -1.71 -6.37
N SER A 114 0.03 -1.15 -6.30
CA SER A 114 -0.47 -0.06 -7.17
C SER A 114 -0.23 1.36 -6.63
N ALA A 115 0.21 1.50 -5.37
CA ALA A 115 0.41 2.78 -4.71
C ALA A 115 1.86 3.27 -4.82
N GLN A 116 1.98 4.59 -4.92
CA GLN A 116 3.23 5.33 -4.74
C GLN A 116 2.94 6.53 -3.82
N ILE A 117 3.73 6.68 -2.75
CA ILE A 117 3.77 7.91 -1.95
C ILE A 117 5.06 8.65 -2.31
N SER A 118 4.94 9.91 -2.69
CA SER A 118 6.05 10.77 -3.11
C SER A 118 6.03 12.11 -2.39
N GLY A 119 7.18 12.78 -2.39
CA GLY A 119 7.32 14.17 -1.95
C GLY A 119 7.79 15.05 -3.11
N GLN A 120 7.38 16.30 -3.09
CA GLN A 120 7.81 17.31 -4.04
C GLN A 120 8.08 18.61 -3.28
N ALA A 121 9.21 19.25 -3.57
CA ALA A 121 9.50 20.56 -2.99
C ALA A 121 8.56 21.61 -3.59
N LEU A 122 8.18 22.61 -2.78
CA LEU A 122 7.33 23.72 -3.22
C LEU A 122 8.09 24.76 -4.03
N ASP A 123 9.43 24.72 -4.00
CA ASP A 123 10.30 25.58 -4.79
C ASP A 123 11.53 24.81 -5.27
N SER A 124 12.39 25.48 -6.04
CA SER A 124 13.56 24.86 -6.68
C SER A 124 14.67 24.44 -5.71
N ARG A 125 14.65 24.87 -4.44
CA ARG A 125 15.73 24.63 -3.47
C ARG A 125 15.67 23.25 -2.81
N GLY A 126 14.63 22.47 -3.09
CA GLY A 126 14.36 21.24 -2.38
C GLY A 126 13.73 21.48 -1.02
N SER A 127 13.33 20.41 -0.34
CA SER A 127 12.81 20.48 1.02
C SER A 127 13.03 19.18 1.76
N PHE A 128 12.97 19.27 3.08
CA PHE A 128 13.14 18.14 3.97
C PHE A 128 11.90 18.05 4.85
N SER A 129 11.39 16.84 5.01
CA SER A 129 10.33 16.54 5.98
C SER A 129 10.74 15.34 6.80
N TYR A 130 10.17 15.21 7.99
CA TYR A 130 10.12 13.98 8.75
C TYR A 130 8.65 13.59 8.89
N TRP A 131 8.38 12.31 9.16
CA TRP A 131 7.02 11.80 9.39
C TRP A 131 6.83 11.51 10.88
#